data_AF-Q4V172-F1
#
_entry.id   AF-Q4V172-F1
#
_cell.length_a   1.000
_cell.length_b   1.000
_cell.length_c   1.000
_cell.angle_alpha   90.00
_cell.angle_beta   90.00
_cell.angle_gamma   90.00
#
_symmetry.space_group_name_H-M   'P 1'
#
loop_
_entity.id
_entity.type
_entity.pdbx_description
1 polymer ?
#
loop_
_entity_poly.entity_id
_entity_poly.type
_entity_poly.pdbx_seq_one_letter_code
_entity_poly.pdbx_strand_id
1 'polypeptide(L)'
;MDHLEVEKAFICGYSTGIAVALEILLTYAESAIGGILIGGMSEVRGGYLKNKISLGVKLAKAGAVSFLALSISRGNSNTHKLFRKIFKEARKENAKNIEQYYRYSLQYNCTS
;
A
#
# COMPACT_ATOMS: atom_id res chain seq x y z
N MET A 1 -2.48 11.29 -14.31
CA MET A 1 -3.36 10.95 -15.43
C MET A 1 -3.15 11.96 -16.56
N ASP A 2 -3.09 13.25 -16.21
CA ASP A 2 -2.78 14.36 -17.11
C ASP A 2 -1.52 14.16 -17.96
N HIS A 3 -0.40 13.75 -17.37
CA HIS A 3 0.84 13.50 -18.11
C HIS A 3 0.70 12.42 -19.21
N LEU A 4 -0.24 11.48 -19.02
CA LEU A 4 -0.52 10.41 -19.98
C LEU A 4 -1.74 10.73 -20.86
N GLU A 5 -2.32 11.93 -20.73
CA GLU A 5 -3.53 12.38 -21.43
C GLU A 5 -4.73 11.42 -21.25
N VAL A 6 -4.81 10.77 -20.09
CA VAL A 6 -5.92 9.87 -19.74
C VAL A 6 -6.97 10.66 -18.97
N GLU A 7 -8.10 10.97 -19.60
CA GLU A 7 -9.19 11.71 -18.97
C GLU A 7 -9.89 10.92 -17.85
N LYS A 8 -10.22 9.65 -18.12
CA LYS A 8 -10.89 8.76 -17.15
C LYS A 8 -10.33 7.36 -17.19
N ALA A 9 -10.25 6.70 -16.04
CA ALA A 9 -9.79 5.32 -15.95
C ALA A 9 -10.57 4.50 -14.89
N PHE A 10 -10.49 3.18 -14.99
CA PHE A 10 -10.76 2.33 -13.84
C PHE A 10 -9.62 2.45 -12.84
N ILE A 11 -9.93 2.79 -11.60
CA ILE A 11 -8.96 2.95 -10.53
C ILE A 11 -8.86 1.63 -9.77
N CYS A 12 -7.69 1.00 -9.81
CA CYS A 12 -7.46 -0.28 -9.16
C CYS A 12 -6.58 -0.11 -7.91
N GLY A 13 -7.00 -0.73 -6.81
CA GLY A 13 -6.27 -0.77 -5.55
C GLY A 13 -6.15 -2.20 -5.02
N TYR A 14 -4.95 -2.59 -4.58
CA TYR A 14 -4.70 -3.87 -3.93
C TYR A 14 -4.15 -3.68 -2.51
N SER A 15 -4.68 -4.44 -1.55
CA SER A 15 -4.25 -4.38 -0.14
C SER A 15 -4.27 -2.95 0.40
N THR A 16 -3.14 -2.43 0.92
CA THR A 16 -3.05 -1.05 1.40
C THR A 16 -3.21 0.00 0.28
N GLY A 17 -3.05 -0.40 -0.99
CA GLY A 17 -3.25 0.47 -2.15
C GLY A 17 -4.72 0.85 -2.36
N ILE A 18 -5.65 0.16 -1.69
CA ILE A 18 -7.06 0.54 -1.68
C ILE A 18 -7.27 1.91 -1.03
N ALA A 19 -6.49 2.31 -0.03
CA ALA A 19 -6.60 3.64 0.56
C ALA A 19 -6.36 4.74 -0.49
N VAL A 20 -5.35 4.56 -1.35
CA VAL A 20 -5.05 5.48 -2.45
C VAL A 20 -6.14 5.44 -3.52
N ALA A 21 -6.61 4.25 -3.89
CA ALA A 21 -7.67 4.10 -4.88
C ALA A 21 -8.99 4.74 -4.42
N LEU A 22 -9.36 4.53 -3.15
CA LEU A 22 -10.56 5.14 -2.56
C LEU A 22 -10.44 6.65 -2.49
N GLU A 23 -9.27 7.18 -2.09
CA GLU A 23 -9.04 8.63 -2.09
C GLU A 23 -9.26 9.22 -3.48
N ILE A 24 -8.76 8.58 -4.55
CA ILE A 24 -9.00 9.04 -5.92
C ILE A 24 -10.49 8.95 -6.28
N LEU A 25 -11.15 7.84 -5.97
CA LEU A 25 -12.57 7.61 -6.31
C LEU A 25 -13.51 8.59 -5.59
N LEU A 26 -13.16 9.04 -4.39
CA LEU A 26 -13.98 9.94 -3.58
C LEU A 26 -13.66 11.42 -3.86
N THR A 27 -12.38 11.76 -4.04
CA THR A 27 -11.93 13.15 -4.16
C THR A 27 -11.88 13.62 -5.62
N TYR A 28 -11.72 12.70 -6.59
CA TYR A 28 -11.60 12.99 -8.03
C TYR A 28 -12.53 12.08 -8.85
N ALA A 29 -13.79 11.98 -8.42
CA ALA A 29 -14.77 11.10 -9.02
C ALA A 29 -14.97 11.36 -10.52
N GLU A 30 -14.82 12.61 -10.99
CA GLU A 30 -14.91 12.98 -12.40
C GLU A 30 -13.85 12.29 -13.28
N SER A 31 -12.70 11.95 -12.70
CA SER A 31 -11.57 11.29 -13.36
C SER A 31 -11.67 9.77 -13.31
N ALA A 32 -12.71 9.20 -12.70
CA ALA A 32 -12.87 7.76 -12.54
C ALA A 32 -14.07 7.21 -13.32
N ILE A 33 -13.87 6.08 -14.01
CA ILE A 33 -14.95 5.28 -14.60
C ILE A 33 -15.58 4.37 -13.53
N GLY A 34 -14.76 3.89 -12.60
CA GLY A 34 -15.15 2.98 -11.52
C GLY A 34 -13.95 2.45 -10.77
N GLY A 35 -14.19 1.67 -9.71
CA GLY A 35 -13.15 1.12 -8.84
C GLY A 35 -13.03 -0.41 -8.90
N ILE A 36 -11.79 -0.92 -8.88
CA ILE A 36 -11.49 -2.35 -8.68
C ILE A 36 -10.67 -2.47 -7.39
N LEU A 37 -11.31 -2.89 -6.31
CA LEU A 37 -10.71 -2.95 -4.98
C LEU A 37 -10.51 -4.40 -4.54
N ILE A 38 -9.26 -4.83 -4.38
CA ILE A 38 -8.91 -6.21 -4.03
C ILE A 38 -8.25 -6.30 -2.66
N GLY A 39 -8.92 -6.94 -1.70
CA GLY A 39 -8.31 -7.39 -0.44
C GLY A 39 -7.87 -6.28 0.51
N GLY A 40 -8.63 -5.20 0.60
CA GLY A 40 -8.34 -4.07 1.49
C GLY A 40 -9.60 -3.54 2.17
N MET A 41 -9.54 -2.28 2.59
CA MET A 41 -10.38 -1.78 3.66
C MET A 41 -10.50 -0.26 3.60
N SER A 42 -11.63 0.26 4.05
CA SER A 42 -11.91 1.70 4.16
C SER A 42 -11.21 2.37 5.34
N GLU A 43 -10.90 1.62 6.42
CA GLU A 43 -10.16 2.12 7.57
C GLU A 43 -9.56 0.99 8.42
N VAL A 44 -8.44 1.25 9.12
CA VAL A 44 -7.80 0.28 10.03
C VAL A 44 -8.49 0.21 11.39
N ARG A 45 -9.36 -0.80 11.57
CA ARG A 45 -10.10 -1.03 12.83
C ARG A 45 -9.46 -2.04 13.79
N GLY A 46 -8.89 -3.13 13.26
CA GLY A 46 -8.42 -4.25 14.08
C GLY A 46 -7.10 -3.98 14.80
N GLY A 47 -7.04 -4.23 16.11
CA GLY A 47 -5.85 -3.97 16.95
C GLY A 47 -4.59 -4.71 16.47
N TYR A 48 -4.72 -5.97 16.03
CA TYR A 48 -3.60 -6.74 15.46
C TYR A 48 -3.03 -6.06 14.21
N LEU A 49 -3.88 -5.69 13.27
CA LEU A 49 -3.45 -5.06 12.02
C LEU A 49 -2.87 -3.67 12.27
N LYS A 50 -3.49 -2.89 13.16
CA LYS A 50 -3.00 -1.59 13.61
C LYS A 50 -1.58 -1.70 14.18
N ASN A 51 -1.35 -2.68 15.05
CA ASN A 51 -0.03 -2.93 15.63
C ASN A 51 0.99 -3.37 14.56
N LYS A 52 0.59 -4.23 13.62
CA LYS A 52 1.46 -4.70 12.53
C LYS A 52 1.89 -3.55 11.62
N ILE A 53 0.96 -2.70 11.18
CA ILE A 53 1.27 -1.53 10.35
C ILE A 53 2.09 -0.52 11.15
N SER A 54 1.75 -0.28 12.43
CA SER A 54 2.53 0.60 13.31
C SER A 54 3.98 0.14 13.47
N LEU A 55 4.21 -1.17 13.60
CA LEU A 55 5.56 -1.73 13.59
C LEU A 55 6.26 -1.49 12.25
N GLY A 56 5.55 -1.65 11.13
CA GLY A 56 6.02 -1.30 9.80
C GLY A 56 6.49 0.15 9.70
N VAL A 57 5.70 1.10 10.20
CA VAL A 57 6.06 2.54 10.27
C VAL A 57 7.34 2.74 11.08
N LYS A 58 7.44 2.13 12.27
CA LYS A 58 8.63 2.26 13.13
C LYS A 58 9.89 1.71 12.47
N LEU A 59 9.79 0.54 11.83
CA LEU A 59 10.90 -0.10 11.13
C LEU A 59 11.34 0.71 9.90
N ALA A 60 10.38 1.23 9.14
CA ALA A 60 10.67 2.09 7.98
C ALA A 60 11.36 3.39 8.44
N LYS A 61 10.87 4.03 9.51
CA LYS A 61 11.49 5.20 10.12
C LYS A 61 12.92 4.93 10.60
N ALA A 62 13.20 3.73 11.10
CA ALA A 62 14.53 3.29 11.51
C ALA A 62 15.44 2.85 10.34
N GLY A 63 14.97 2.92 9.09
CA GLY A 63 15.74 2.49 7.92
C GLY A 63 15.87 0.97 7.77
N ALA A 64 15.07 0.17 8.49
CA ALA A 64 15.13 -1.29 8.49
C ALA A 64 14.50 -1.93 7.23
N VAL A 65 14.79 -1.39 6.04
CA VAL A 65 14.20 -1.79 4.75
C VAL A 65 14.43 -3.27 4.46
N SER A 66 15.62 -3.81 4.73
CA SER A 66 15.89 -5.25 4.52
C SER A 66 15.02 -6.17 5.36
N PHE A 67 14.68 -5.78 6.59
CA PHE A 67 13.80 -6.56 7.45
C PHE A 67 12.36 -6.51 6.95
N LEU A 68 11.90 -5.33 6.54
CA LEU A 68 10.59 -5.15 5.92
C LEU A 68 10.47 -5.96 4.62
N ALA A 69 11.47 -5.85 3.74
CA ALA A 69 11.55 -6.60 2.50
C ALA A 69 11.49 -8.11 2.76
N LEU A 70 12.19 -8.62 3.78
CA LEU A 70 12.16 -10.04 4.15
C LEU A 70 10.75 -10.47 4.56
N SER A 71 10.13 -9.72 5.47
CA SER A 71 8.77 -10.00 5.98
C SER A 71 7.73 -9.99 4.85
N ILE A 72 7.74 -8.95 4.02
CA ILE A 72 6.81 -8.79 2.89
C ILE A 72 7.03 -9.88 1.84
N SER A 73 8.28 -10.18 1.49
CA SER A 73 8.57 -11.19 0.47
C SER A 73 8.13 -12.57 0.93
N ARG A 74 8.34 -12.93 2.20
CA ARG A 74 7.87 -14.21 2.76
C ARG A 74 6.34 -14.31 2.70
N GLY A 75 5.63 -13.25 3.04
CA GLY A 75 4.16 -13.24 3.03
C GLY A 75 3.52 -13.22 1.64
N ASN A 76 4.25 -12.78 0.61
CA ASN A 76 3.72 -12.57 -0.75
C ASN A 76 4.33 -13.51 -1.80
N SER A 77 4.96 -14.60 -1.37
CA SER A 77 5.57 -15.58 -2.28
C SER A 77 5.13 -17.00 -1.96
N ASN A 78 4.75 -17.74 -2.99
CA ASN A 78 4.46 -19.18 -2.91
C ASN A 78 5.59 -20.06 -3.49
N THR A 79 6.64 -19.45 -4.07
CA THR A 79 7.81 -20.15 -4.59
C THR A 79 9.09 -19.44 -4.19
N HIS A 80 10.17 -20.20 -4.06
CA HIS A 80 11.50 -19.65 -3.77
C HIS A 80 11.98 -18.66 -4.85
N LYS A 81 11.60 -18.89 -6.12
CA LYS A 81 11.91 -17.99 -7.24
C LYS A 81 11.20 -16.65 -7.07
N LEU A 82 9.90 -16.66 -6.74
CA LEU A 82 9.14 -15.44 -6.49
C LEU A 82 9.64 -14.71 -5.24
N PHE A 83 9.93 -15.44 -4.16
CA PHE A 83 10.54 -14.88 -2.95
C PHE A 83 11.81 -14.08 -3.28
N ARG A 84 12.78 -14.70 -3.99
CA ARG A 84 14.03 -14.03 -4.38
C ARG A 84 13.77 -12.78 -5.22
N LYS A 85 12.80 -12.83 -6.13
CA LYS A 85 12.43 -11.68 -6.99
C LYS A 85 11.89 -10.53 -6.15
N ILE A 86 10.88 -10.77 -5.33
CA ILE A 86 10.25 -9.74 -4.49
C ILE A 86 11.28 -9.18 -3.50
N PHE A 87 12.08 -10.02 -2.86
CA PHE A 87 13.08 -9.58 -1.89
C PHE A 87 14.17 -8.71 -2.50
N LYS A 88 14.61 -9.04 -3.73
CA LYS A 88 15.60 -8.22 -4.45
C LYS A 88 15.06 -6.83 -4.76
N GLU A 89 13.81 -6.73 -5.21
CA GLU A 89 13.20 -5.45 -5.59
C GLU A 89 12.80 -4.62 -4.36
N ALA A 90 12.14 -5.23 -3.37
CA ALA A 90 11.69 -4.54 -2.16
C ALA A 90 12.83 -3.92 -1.33
N ARG A 91 14.07 -4.41 -1.46
CA ARG A 91 15.24 -3.81 -0.80
C ARG A 91 15.71 -2.50 -1.41
N LYS A 92 15.30 -2.18 -2.65
CA LYS A 92 15.69 -0.94 -3.34
C LYS A 92 14.77 0.23 -2.98
N GLU A 93 13.68 -0.05 -2.28
CA GLU A 93 12.68 0.94 -1.90
C GLU A 93 13.24 1.99 -0.95
N ASN A 94 12.63 3.18 -0.98
CA ASN A 94 13.02 4.28 -0.12
C ASN A 94 12.31 4.18 1.25
N ALA A 95 13.10 4.18 2.32
CA ALA A 95 12.59 4.06 3.70
C ALA A 95 11.55 5.14 4.07
N LYS A 96 11.76 6.39 3.61
CA LYS A 96 10.84 7.51 3.87
C LYS A 96 9.50 7.30 3.15
N ASN A 97 9.53 6.84 1.91
CA ASN A 97 8.30 6.57 1.15
C ASN A 97 7.51 5.42 1.78
N ILE A 98 8.18 4.35 2.22
CA ILE A 98 7.53 3.24 2.92
C ILE A 98 6.88 3.73 4.23
N GLU A 99 7.60 4.55 5.00
CA GLU A 99 7.12 5.11 6.27
C GLU A 99 5.87 5.95 6.06
N GLN A 100 5.89 6.86 5.09
CA GLN A 100 4.75 7.69 4.73
C GLN A 100 3.57 6.83 4.31
N TYR A 101 3.79 5.88 3.39
CA TYR A 101 2.73 5.01 2.88
C TYR A 101 2.04 4.22 4.00
N TYR A 102 2.80 3.58 4.89
CA TYR A 102 2.23 2.86 6.03
C TYR A 102 1.56 3.79 7.04
N ARG A 103 2.10 4.99 7.27
CA ARG A 103 1.48 5.97 8.19
C ARG A 103 0.14 6.44 7.65
N TYR A 104 0.07 6.76 6.36
CA TYR A 104 -1.18 7.11 5.71
C TYR A 104 -2.18 5.97 5.78
N SER A 105 -1.80 4.74 5.40
CA SER A 105 -2.71 3.59 5.50
C SER A 105 -3.19 3.31 6.92
N LEU A 106 -2.38 3.59 7.94
CA LEU A 106 -2.75 3.42 9.35
C LEU A 106 -3.81 4.44 9.81
N GLN A 107 -3.78 5.65 9.25
CA GLN A 107 -4.62 6.78 9.65
C GLN A 107 -5.82 6.97 8.72
N TYR A 108 -5.79 6.39 7.52
CA TYR A 108 -6.84 6.53 6.51
C TYR A 108 -8.19 6.05 7.04
N ASN A 109 -9.21 6.86 6.77
CA ASN A 109 -10.58 6.59 7.11
C ASN A 109 -11.51 7.37 6.18
N CYS A 110 -12.36 6.65 5.45
CA CYS A 110 -13.34 7.24 4.54
C CYS A 110 -14.79 6.85 4.89
N THR A 111 -15.06 6.52 6.16
CA THR A 111 -16.38 6.09 6.65
C THR A 111 -16.85 6.84 7.89
N SER A 112 -16.07 7.82 8.37
CA SER A 112 -16.38 8.64 9.56
C SER A 112 -16.68 10.08 9.19
#